data_AF-A0A7S2BWC9-F1
#
_entry.id   AF-A0A7S2BWC9-F1
#
_cell.length_a   1.000
_cell.length_b   1.000
_cell.length_c   1.000
_cell.angle_alpha   90.00
_cell.angle_beta   90.00
_cell.angle_gamma   90.00
#
_symmetry.space_group_name_H-M   'P 1'
#
loop_
_entity.id
_entity.type
_entity.pdbx_description
1 polymer ?
#
loop_
_entity_poly.entity_id
_entity_poly.type
_entity_poly.pdbx_seq_one_letter_code
_entity_poly.pdbx_strand_id
1 'polypeptide(L)'
;PLFTTLENMQLKEDYWRSSQESSVVLPCLESGVCNGGHVTNLSFCDEYSTGPYCMVCAKGYYRSITDGCTQCGMDAGSNIVPIYVAAGVGLFVIMGVLVLQWMRRYKPANTETWASNRKKKMAAFGLWYTELLAKFKIMVVFEQIIS
;
A
#
# COMPACT_ATOMS: atom_id res chain seq x y z
N PRO A 1 14.14 -23.00 47.53
CA PRO A 1 15.11 -22.21 46.76
C PRO A 1 14.70 -22.12 45.29
N LEU A 2 14.31 -20.93 44.82
CA LEU A 2 14.15 -20.69 43.39
C LEU A 2 15.55 -20.45 42.82
N PHE A 3 16.01 -21.37 41.98
CA PHE A 3 17.31 -21.27 41.32
C PHE A 3 17.20 -20.32 40.12
N THR A 4 18.17 -19.41 39.98
CA THR A 4 18.30 -18.55 38.81
C THR A 4 19.35 -19.15 37.87
N THR A 5 18.95 -19.43 36.64
CA THR A 5 19.79 -19.82 35.51
C THR A 5 19.91 -18.64 34.55
N LEU A 6 20.81 -18.72 33.56
CA LEU A 6 20.86 -17.69 32.51
C LEU A 6 19.53 -17.61 31.77
N GLU A 7 18.89 -18.75 31.52
CA GLU A 7 17.63 -18.85 30.79
C GLU A 7 16.50 -18.06 31.47
N ASN A 8 16.34 -18.21 32.78
CA ASN A 8 15.27 -17.57 33.55
C ASN A 8 15.68 -16.23 34.20
N MET A 9 16.91 -15.76 33.93
CA MET A 9 17.38 -14.45 34.39
C MET A 9 16.63 -13.33 33.67
N GLN A 10 15.98 -12.47 34.46
CA GLN A 10 15.39 -11.23 33.99
C GLN A 10 16.44 -10.13 33.97
N LEU A 11 16.45 -9.36 32.89
CA LEU A 11 17.26 -8.16 32.78
C LEU A 11 16.45 -6.97 33.28
N LYS A 12 17.16 -5.91 33.65
CA LYS A 12 16.55 -4.61 33.89
C LYS A 12 16.08 -4.03 32.55
N GLU A 13 15.04 -3.20 32.59
CA GLU A 13 14.66 -2.33 31.47
C GLU A 13 15.87 -1.55 30.93
N ASP A 14 15.86 -1.30 29.62
CA ASP A 14 16.96 -0.68 28.87
C ASP A 14 18.26 -1.50 28.86
N TYR A 15 18.19 -2.81 29.10
CA TYR A 15 19.28 -3.75 28.85
C TYR A 15 18.83 -4.87 27.92
N TRP A 16 19.79 -5.35 27.11
CA TRP A 16 19.57 -6.34 26.07
C TRP A 16 20.65 -7.43 26.10
N ARG A 17 20.28 -8.62 25.62
CA ARG A 17 21.20 -9.72 25.35
C ARG A 17 20.80 -10.47 24.09
N SER A 18 21.77 -11.11 23.45
CA SER A 18 21.57 -11.84 22.19
C SER A 18 20.70 -13.09 22.30
N SER A 19 20.69 -13.75 23.46
CA SER A 19 19.91 -14.96 23.71
C SER A 19 19.67 -15.16 25.21
N GLN A 20 18.72 -16.04 25.54
CA GLN A 20 18.43 -16.42 26.93
C GLN A 20 19.62 -17.12 27.63
N GLU A 21 20.56 -17.66 26.89
CA GLU A 21 21.76 -18.31 27.44
C GLU A 21 22.99 -17.40 27.46
N SER A 22 22.88 -16.19 26.92
CA SER A 22 23.99 -15.24 26.93
C SER A 22 24.20 -14.67 28.33
N SER A 23 25.44 -14.76 28.80
CA SER A 23 25.92 -14.08 30.02
C SER A 23 26.34 -12.63 29.75
N VAL A 24 26.39 -12.22 28.48
CA VAL A 24 26.78 -10.87 28.09
C VAL A 24 25.53 -10.00 27.98
N VAL A 25 25.45 -9.00 28.85
CA VAL A 25 24.35 -8.05 28.94
C VAL A 25 24.87 -6.67 28.53
N LEU A 26 24.16 -6.01 27.63
CA LEU A 26 24.56 -4.74 27.03
C LEU A 26 23.45 -3.69 27.26
N PRO A 27 23.78 -2.40 27.39
CA PRO A 27 22.77 -1.35 27.42
C PRO A 27 22.02 -1.30 26.10
N CYS A 28 20.71 -1.03 26.15
CA CYS A 28 19.87 -0.85 24.97
C CYS A 28 20.27 0.45 24.24
N LEU A 29 20.11 0.47 22.92
CA LEU A 29 20.46 1.64 22.10
C LEU A 29 19.38 2.72 22.15
N GLU A 30 18.13 2.33 22.41
CA GLU A 30 16.97 3.21 22.46
C GLU A 30 16.14 2.85 23.70
N SER A 31 15.78 3.87 24.49
CA SER A 31 15.04 3.64 25.73
C SER A 31 13.60 3.21 25.43
N GLY A 32 13.09 2.26 26.21
CA GLY A 32 11.72 1.77 26.10
C GLY A 32 11.47 0.70 25.03
N VAL A 33 12.49 0.30 24.26
CA VAL A 33 12.38 -0.80 23.27
C VAL A 33 12.84 -2.13 23.87
N CYS A 34 13.73 -2.09 24.85
CA CYS A 34 14.23 -3.26 25.57
C CYS A 34 13.54 -3.40 26.94
N ASN A 35 12.57 -4.30 27.05
CA ASN A 35 11.77 -4.50 28.26
C ASN A 35 12.43 -5.42 29.30
N GLY A 36 13.63 -5.94 29.02
CA GLY A 36 14.41 -6.77 29.95
C GLY A 36 13.89 -8.21 30.14
N GLY A 37 12.76 -8.57 29.50
CA GLY A 37 12.13 -9.89 29.59
C GLY A 37 11.23 -10.03 30.82
N HIS A 38 9.98 -10.45 30.60
CA HIS A 38 8.98 -10.60 31.67
C HIS A 38 8.88 -12.05 32.16
N VAL A 39 8.37 -12.25 33.38
CA VAL A 39 8.20 -13.59 33.99
C VAL A 39 7.42 -14.56 33.09
N THR A 40 6.46 -14.04 32.32
CA THR A 40 5.58 -14.84 31.45
C THR A 40 6.05 -14.91 30.00
N ASN A 41 6.95 -14.02 29.58
CA ASN A 41 7.44 -13.97 28.21
C ASN A 41 8.91 -13.50 28.22
N LEU A 42 9.81 -14.43 27.87
CA LEU A 42 11.25 -14.21 27.84
C LEU A 42 11.72 -13.41 26.60
N SER A 43 10.81 -12.77 25.86
CA SER A 43 11.16 -11.76 24.86
C SER A 43 11.75 -10.53 25.56
N PHE A 44 13.00 -10.18 25.23
CA PHE A 44 13.65 -8.96 25.74
C PHE A 44 13.17 -7.68 25.04
N CYS A 45 12.44 -7.83 23.94
CA CYS A 45 12.00 -6.74 23.08
C CYS A 45 10.54 -6.40 23.29
N ASP A 46 10.23 -5.12 23.08
CA ASP A 46 8.87 -4.60 23.04
C ASP A 46 8.05 -5.18 21.89
N GLU A 47 6.75 -4.95 21.92
CA GLU A 47 5.82 -5.46 20.91
C GLU A 47 6.27 -5.04 19.50
N TYR A 48 6.21 -5.99 18.57
CA TYR A 48 6.62 -5.80 17.17
C TYR A 48 8.09 -5.41 16.95
N SER A 49 8.94 -5.47 17.97
CA SER A 49 10.38 -5.23 17.90
C SER A 49 11.15 -6.54 18.09
N THR A 50 12.21 -6.74 17.31
CA THR A 50 12.96 -7.99 17.23
C THR A 50 14.44 -7.74 16.90
N GLY A 51 15.25 -8.80 16.91
CA GLY A 51 16.63 -8.76 16.47
C GLY A 51 17.59 -8.07 17.45
N PRO A 52 18.81 -7.73 17.00
CA PRO A 52 19.83 -7.08 17.82
C PRO A 52 19.33 -5.76 18.39
N TYR A 53 19.46 -5.59 19.71
CA TYR A 53 18.99 -4.41 20.46
C TYR A 53 17.51 -4.07 20.22
N CYS A 54 16.70 -5.03 19.76
CA CYS A 54 15.29 -4.80 19.43
C CYS A 54 15.06 -3.74 18.34
N MET A 55 16.08 -3.48 17.50
CA MET A 55 16.02 -2.43 16.46
C MET A 55 15.40 -2.89 15.14
N VAL A 56 15.00 -4.16 15.03
CA VAL A 56 14.40 -4.72 13.81
C VAL A 56 12.91 -4.88 14.02
N CYS A 57 12.09 -4.19 13.22
CA CYS A 57 10.66 -4.40 13.29
C CYS A 57 10.28 -5.81 12.82
N ALA A 58 9.30 -6.41 13.50
CA ALA A 58 8.72 -7.68 13.13
C ALA A 58 8.17 -7.63 11.69
N LYS A 59 8.01 -8.79 11.07
CA LYS A 59 7.49 -8.88 9.71
C LYS A 59 6.13 -8.19 9.61
N GLY A 60 5.96 -7.32 8.61
CA GLY A 60 4.74 -6.54 8.43
C GLY A 60 4.70 -5.25 9.24
N TYR A 61 5.82 -4.84 9.83
CA TYR A 61 6.00 -3.54 10.49
C TYR A 61 7.24 -2.83 9.91
N TYR A 62 7.23 -1.50 9.95
CA TYR A 62 8.35 -0.64 9.57
C TYR A 62 8.68 0.34 10.70
N ARG A 63 9.91 0.84 10.74
CA ARG A 63 10.34 1.81 11.77
C ARG A 63 9.89 3.22 11.37
N SER A 64 8.96 3.78 12.15
CA SER A 64 8.58 5.19 12.12
C SER A 64 9.55 6.02 12.98
N ILE A 65 9.65 7.31 12.66
CA ILE A 65 10.50 8.27 13.39
C ILE A 65 9.85 8.68 14.74
N THR A 66 8.53 8.59 14.85
CA THR A 66 7.77 9.08 16.01
C THR A 66 7.33 7.96 16.96
N ASP A 67 6.90 6.83 16.42
CA ASP A 67 6.14 5.81 17.16
C ASP A 67 6.78 4.41 17.08
N GLY A 68 8.10 4.33 16.91
CA GLY A 68 8.80 3.05 16.86
C GLY A 68 8.35 2.16 15.70
N CYS A 69 8.01 0.89 15.95
CA CYS A 69 7.58 -0.04 14.90
C CYS A 69 6.08 0.09 14.60
N THR A 70 5.75 0.60 13.42
CA THR A 70 4.38 0.79 12.94
C THR A 70 3.98 -0.26 11.92
N GLN A 71 2.74 -0.72 11.94
CA GLN A 71 2.26 -1.74 11.01
C GLN A 71 2.34 -1.23 9.57
N CYS A 72 2.90 -2.04 8.67
CA CYS A 72 2.82 -1.80 7.24
C CYS A 72 1.34 -1.79 6.86
N GLY A 73 0.85 -0.65 6.40
CA GLY A 73 -0.55 -0.49 6.02
C GLY A 73 -0.90 -1.45 4.88
N MET A 74 -1.47 -2.60 5.22
CA MET A 74 -2.25 -3.42 4.30
C MET A 74 -3.73 -3.04 4.39
N ASP A 75 -4.03 -1.74 4.48
CA ASP A 75 -5.35 -1.17 4.19
C ASP A 75 -5.33 -0.36 2.88
N ALA A 76 -4.35 -0.61 2.00
CA ALA A 76 -4.39 -0.17 0.61
C ALA A 76 -5.32 -1.05 -0.26
N GLY A 77 -6.13 -1.91 0.36
CA GLY A 77 -7.23 -2.66 -0.24
C GLY A 77 -8.58 -2.00 -0.01
N SER A 78 -8.67 -0.67 -0.11
CA SER A 78 -9.97 -0.01 -0.22
C SER A 78 -10.63 -0.51 -1.51
N ASN A 79 -11.51 -1.52 -1.38
CA ASN A 79 -12.36 -2.06 -2.44
C ASN A 79 -13.23 -0.98 -3.11
N ILE A 80 -13.17 0.26 -2.63
CA ILE A 80 -13.89 1.41 -3.13
C ILE A 80 -13.23 1.97 -4.41
N VAL A 81 -11.90 1.87 -4.55
CA VAL A 81 -11.19 2.33 -5.76
C VAL A 81 -11.63 1.60 -7.04
N PRO A 82 -11.70 0.25 -7.10
CA PRO A 82 -12.16 -0.44 -8.30
C PRO A 82 -13.63 -0.13 -8.64
N ILE A 83 -14.47 0.15 -7.63
CA ILE A 83 -15.89 0.48 -7.82
C ILE A 83 -16.06 1.82 -8.55
N TYR A 84 -15.33 2.86 -8.14
CA TYR A 84 -15.41 4.17 -8.79
C TYR A 84 -14.87 4.14 -10.22
N VAL A 85 -13.79 3.40 -10.47
CA VAL A 85 -13.24 3.23 -11.82
C VAL A 85 -14.23 2.49 -12.72
N ALA A 86 -14.83 1.39 -12.25
CA ALA A 86 -15.84 0.65 -13.01
C ALA A 86 -17.09 1.51 -13.32
N ALA A 87 -17.57 2.28 -12.34
CA ALA A 87 -18.70 3.19 -12.52
C ALA A 87 -18.41 4.29 -13.55
N GLY A 88 -17.20 4.90 -13.50
CA GLY A 88 -16.78 5.92 -14.45
C GLY A 88 -16.72 5.41 -15.89
N VAL A 89 -16.15 4.22 -16.09
CA VAL A 89 -16.11 3.57 -17.42
C VAL A 89 -17.51 3.24 -17.92
N GLY A 90 -18.38 2.70 -17.06
CA GLY A 90 -19.77 2.41 -17.39
C GLY A 90 -20.54 3.64 -17.86
N LEU A 91 -20.43 4.77 -17.15
CA LEU A 91 -21.05 6.03 -17.52
C LEU A 91 -20.58 6.55 -18.89
N PHE A 92 -19.27 6.46 -19.16
CA PHE A 92 -18.70 6.88 -20.44
C PHE A 92 -19.25 6.08 -21.62
N VAL A 93 -19.37 4.75 -21.46
CA VAL A 93 -19.92 3.86 -22.49
C VAL A 93 -21.40 4.17 -22.74
N ILE A 94 -22.19 4.34 -21.68
CA ILE A 94 -23.62 4.67 -21.80
C ILE A 94 -23.80 6.01 -22.54
N MET A 95 -23.06 7.04 -22.15
CA MET A 95 -23.09 8.35 -22.84
C MET A 95 -22.70 8.22 -24.32
N GLY A 96 -21.67 7.44 -24.64
CA GLY A 96 -21.26 7.17 -26.02
C GLY A 96 -22.38 6.52 -26.84
N VAL A 97 -23.07 5.53 -26.28
CA VAL A 97 -24.21 4.86 -26.94
C VAL A 97 -25.37 5.84 -27.17
N LEU A 98 -25.71 6.66 -26.17
CA LEU A 98 -26.79 7.65 -26.28
C LEU A 98 -26.50 8.68 -27.38
N VAL A 99 -25.26 9.18 -27.44
CA VAL A 99 -24.82 10.11 -28.50
C VAL A 99 -24.89 9.44 -29.88
N LEU A 100 -24.46 8.18 -30.00
CA LEU A 100 -24.57 7.43 -31.25
C LEU A 100 -26.03 7.21 -31.67
N GLN A 101 -26.93 6.91 -30.73
CA GLN A 101 -28.36 6.76 -31.00
C GLN A 101 -29.01 8.10 -31.41
N TRP A 102 -28.64 9.19 -30.74
CA TRP A 102 -29.10 10.54 -31.08
C TRP A 102 -28.63 10.96 -32.48
N MET A 103 -27.36 10.72 -32.81
CA MET A 103 -26.83 10.95 -34.15
C MET A 103 -27.47 10.06 -35.22
N ARG A 104 -27.92 8.85 -34.88
CA ARG A 104 -28.66 7.98 -35.81
C ARG A 104 -30.07 8.50 -36.09
N ARG A 105 -30.73 9.11 -35.10
CA ARG A 105 -32.05 9.76 -35.30
C ARG A 105 -31.94 11.10 -36.01
N TYR A 106 -30.86 11.82 -35.80
CA TYR A 106 -30.60 13.08 -36.49
C TYR A 106 -30.15 12.81 -37.93
N LYS A 107 -31.11 12.71 -38.87
CA LYS A 107 -30.80 12.68 -40.31
C LYS A 107 -30.50 14.10 -40.80
N PRO A 108 -29.25 14.46 -41.13
CA PRO A 108 -28.95 15.76 -41.70
C PRO A 108 -29.48 15.84 -43.14
N ALA A 109 -29.93 17.03 -43.56
CA ALA A 109 -30.44 17.28 -44.91
C ALA A 109 -29.36 17.16 -46.02
N ASN A 110 -28.07 17.15 -45.65
CA ASN A 110 -26.94 17.01 -46.57
C ASN A 110 -25.99 15.89 -46.08
N THR A 111 -25.99 14.76 -46.78
CA THR A 111 -25.34 13.50 -46.37
C THR A 111 -23.82 13.47 -46.61
N GLU A 112 -23.35 14.13 -47.67
CA GLU A 112 -21.93 14.10 -48.08
C GLU A 112 -21.02 14.88 -47.11
N THR A 113 -21.45 16.07 -46.72
CA THR A 113 -20.71 16.93 -45.77
C THR A 113 -20.71 16.35 -44.36
N TRP A 114 -21.78 15.65 -43.98
CA TRP A 114 -21.86 14.96 -42.69
C TRP A 114 -20.92 13.75 -42.63
N ALA A 115 -20.86 12.94 -43.70
CA ALA A 115 -20.01 11.74 -43.75
C ALA A 115 -18.52 12.09 -43.63
N SER A 116 -18.05 13.16 -44.30
CA SER A 116 -16.65 13.59 -44.23
C SER A 116 -16.28 14.16 -42.86
N ASN A 117 -17.14 15.00 -42.28
CA ASN A 117 -16.94 15.57 -40.94
C ASN A 117 -16.97 14.49 -39.83
N ARG A 118 -17.82 13.46 -39.97
CA ARG A 118 -17.88 12.36 -39.01
C ARG A 118 -16.60 11.53 -39.02
N LYS A 119 -16.02 11.26 -40.20
CA LYS A 119 -14.74 10.54 -40.33
C LYS A 119 -13.59 11.34 -39.70
N LYS A 120 -13.50 12.64 -39.97
CA LYS A 120 -12.47 13.51 -39.36
C LYS A 120 -12.60 13.58 -37.83
N LYS A 121 -13.82 13.74 -37.31
CA LYS A 121 -14.06 13.76 -35.85
C LYS A 121 -13.77 12.42 -35.18
N MET A 122 -14.13 11.29 -35.80
CA MET A 122 -13.82 9.95 -35.29
C MET A 122 -12.32 9.66 -35.29
N ALA A 123 -11.59 10.08 -36.33
CA ALA A 123 -10.13 9.93 -36.39
C ALA A 123 -9.43 10.77 -35.32
N ALA A 124 -9.85 12.03 -35.14
CA ALA A 124 -9.32 12.91 -34.10
C ALA A 124 -9.62 12.37 -32.69
N PHE A 125 -10.83 11.82 -32.46
CA PHE A 125 -11.19 11.20 -31.19
C PHE A 125 -10.40 9.93 -30.91
N GLY A 126 -10.16 9.10 -31.94
CA GLY A 126 -9.32 7.90 -31.82
C GLY A 126 -7.89 8.22 -31.39
N LEU A 127 -7.29 9.25 -31.99
CA LEU A 127 -5.94 9.73 -31.61
C LEU A 127 -5.89 10.27 -30.16
N TRP A 128 -6.93 11.00 -29.73
CA TRP A 128 -7.01 11.52 -28.36
C TRP A 128 -7.21 10.40 -27.32
N TYR A 129 -8.00 9.38 -27.64
CA TYR A 129 -8.24 8.24 -26.75
C TYR A 129 -6.99 7.38 -26.54
N THR A 130 -6.17 7.17 -27.58
CA THR A 130 -4.91 6.43 -27.45
C THR A 130 -3.90 7.13 -26.53
N GLU A 131 -3.85 8.47 -26.56
CA GLU A 131 -3.01 9.28 -25.67
C GLU A 131 -3.45 9.15 -24.20
N LEU A 132 -4.76 9.18 -23.95
CA LEU A 132 -5.32 9.00 -22.60
C LEU A 132 -5.04 7.60 -22.04
N LEU A 133 -5.23 6.56 -22.85
CA LEU A 133 -4.93 5.19 -22.44
C LEU A 133 -3.44 4.99 -22.14
N ALA A 134 -2.55 5.60 -22.92
CA ALA A 134 -1.12 5.52 -22.66
C ALA A 134 -0.78 6.15 -21.30
N LYS A 135 -1.31 7.34 -21.01
CA LYS A 135 -1.12 8.02 -19.72
C LYS A 135 -1.72 7.26 -18.54
N PHE A 136 -2.91 6.71 -18.71
CA PHE A 136 -3.55 5.90 -17.68
C PHE A 136 -2.77 4.61 -17.41
N LYS A 137 -2.28 3.93 -18.45
CA LYS A 137 -1.46 2.72 -18.31
C LYS A 137 -0.16 3.00 -17.54
N ILE A 138 0.48 4.14 -17.79
CA ILE A 138 1.65 4.59 -17.04
C ILE A 138 1.30 4.78 -15.56
N MET A 139 0.22 5.50 -15.26
CA MET A 139 -0.23 5.76 -13.89
C MET A 139 -0.53 4.46 -13.11
N VAL A 140 -1.23 3.51 -13.74
CA VAL A 140 -1.55 2.20 -13.12
C VAL A 140 -0.29 1.38 -12.87
N VAL A 141 0.69 1.41 -13.77
CA VAL A 141 1.96 0.70 -13.57
C VAL A 141 2.77 1.31 -12.43
N PHE A 142 2.75 2.64 -12.25
CA PHE A 142 3.39 3.28 -11.10
C PHE A 142 2.76 2.87 -9.77
N GLU A 143 1.43 2.76 -9.69
CA GLU A 143 0.73 2.26 -8.49
C GLU A 143 1.11 0.80 -8.14
N GLN A 144 1.33 -0.05 -9.16
CA GLN A 144 1.78 -1.44 -8.93
C GLN A 144 3.21 -1.57 -8.40
N ILE A 145 4.04 -0.53 -8.55
CA ILE A 145 5.44 -0.52 -8.07
C ILE A 145 5.53 0.00 -6.62
N ILE A 146 4.55 0.82 -6.21
CA ILE A 146 4.54 1.48 -4.89
C ILE A 146 3.78 0.64 -3.86
N SER A 147 2.86 -0.24 -4.29
CA SER A 147 2.21 -1.27 -3.46
C SER A 147 3.09 -2.50 -3.23
#